data_AF-U3U6B9-F1
#
_entry.id   AF-U3U6B9-F1
#
_cell.length_a   1.000
_cell.length_b   1.000
_cell.length_c   1.000
_cell.angle_alpha   90.00
_cell.angle_beta   90.00
_cell.angle_gamma   90.00
#
_symmetry.space_group_name_H-M   'P 1'
#
loop_
_entity.id
_entity.type
_entity.pdbx_description
1 polymer ?
#
loop_
_entity_poly.entity_id
_entity_poly.type
_entity_poly.pdbx_seq_one_letter_code
_entity_poly.pdbx_strand_id
1 'polypeptide(L)'
;MILAFFTAILAAINVVWLSPWSSRCKNTVIYNIKINPIITAIPAGRFQIFQNSHTVLFVENIKHNKFSKVFLVQFPIQENIQSAFILAESGYIEKSENASQVIILNKGYHFEVNKFLKNFRITNFSNFHALVHYQHKEKKPDPNNFDEADIMKLFSDNNPLIRAELHWRLIIVCSVFIMAIIAVPLSVINPRYGQILSMLPAMLLYLMFFLLESLMRSNVSKDKLDAIFWMWEIALFYLLIGLILNTSHTLPIRRIIVFLKSWYRRVNNSV
;
A
#
# COMPACT_ATOMS: atom_id res chain seq x y z
N MET A 1 -26.62 2.71 20.53
CA MET A 1 -25.76 3.92 20.50
C MET A 1 -24.68 3.92 21.57
N ILE A 2 -24.97 3.56 22.83
CA ILE A 2 -23.94 3.45 23.89
C ILE A 2 -22.77 2.54 23.47
N LEU A 3 -23.05 1.33 22.97
CA LEU A 3 -21.99 0.42 22.51
C LEU A 3 -21.15 1.04 21.38
N ALA A 4 -21.81 1.68 20.42
CA ALA A 4 -21.16 2.34 19.28
C ALA A 4 -20.23 3.49 19.73
N PHE A 5 -20.60 4.20 20.79
CA PHE A 5 -19.76 5.25 21.36
C PHE A 5 -18.47 4.69 21.97
N PHE A 6 -18.57 3.62 22.78
CA PHE A 6 -17.38 2.97 23.33
C PHE A 6 -16.47 2.38 22.24
N THR A 7 -17.04 1.74 21.22
CA THR A 7 -16.26 1.20 20.09
C THR A 7 -15.64 2.31 19.24
N ALA A 8 -16.34 3.44 19.05
CA ALA A 8 -15.81 4.60 18.34
C ALA A 8 -14.63 5.25 19.07
N ILE A 9 -14.68 5.34 20.42
CA ILE A 9 -13.52 5.80 21.21
C ILE A 9 -12.34 4.86 21.01
N LEU A 10 -12.56 3.55 21.09
CA LEU A 10 -11.50 2.56 20.89
C LEU A 10 -10.90 2.67 19.48
N ALA A 11 -11.74 2.84 18.47
CA ALA A 11 -11.34 3.04 17.08
C ALA A 11 -10.56 4.35 16.91
N ALA A 12 -10.99 5.44 17.54
CA ALA A 12 -10.28 6.71 17.51
C ALA A 12 -8.87 6.58 18.10
N ILE A 13 -8.74 5.95 19.28
CA ILE A 13 -7.42 5.71 19.89
C ILE A 13 -6.53 4.85 18.96
N ASN A 14 -7.11 3.81 18.35
CA ASN A 14 -6.39 2.95 17.41
C ASN A 14 -5.85 3.73 16.20
N VAL A 15 -6.72 4.53 15.58
CA VAL A 15 -6.40 5.31 14.38
C VAL A 15 -5.42 6.44 14.69
N VAL A 16 -5.50 7.02 15.88
CA VAL A 16 -4.67 8.16 16.29
C VAL A 16 -3.26 7.71 16.67
N TRP A 17 -3.13 6.65 17.47
CA TRP A 17 -1.84 6.24 18.04
C TRP A 17 -1.34 4.90 17.53
N LEU A 18 -2.19 3.87 17.54
CA LEU A 18 -1.74 2.50 17.28
C LEU A 18 -1.36 2.29 15.81
N SER A 19 -2.15 2.81 14.88
CA SER A 19 -1.92 2.68 13.45
C SER A 19 -0.62 3.38 13.01
N PRO A 20 -0.36 4.66 13.36
CA PRO A 20 0.90 5.30 13.01
C PRO A 20 2.12 4.65 13.68
N TRP A 21 2.00 4.24 14.94
CA TRP A 21 3.08 3.58 15.66
C TRP A 21 3.46 2.23 15.02
N SER A 22 2.46 1.42 14.67
CA SER A 22 2.64 0.15 13.96
C SER A 22 3.31 0.37 12.60
N SER A 23 2.84 1.35 11.83
CA SER A 23 3.42 1.72 10.54
C SER A 23 4.88 2.16 10.66
N ARG A 24 5.21 3.00 11.65
CA ARG A 24 6.61 3.44 11.93
C ARG A 24 7.51 2.27 12.30
N CYS A 25 7.03 1.35 13.15
CA CYS A 25 7.79 0.17 13.55
C CYS A 25 8.05 -0.76 12.36
N LYS A 26 7.00 -1.07 11.59
CA LYS A 26 7.08 -1.85 10.34
C LYS A 26 8.09 -1.23 9.38
N ASN A 27 8.00 0.06 9.14
CA ASN A 27 8.87 0.73 8.18
C ASN A 27 10.32 0.83 8.69
N THR A 28 10.54 0.93 10.00
CA THR A 28 11.88 0.82 10.59
C THR A 28 12.47 -0.58 10.40
N VAL A 29 11.68 -1.63 10.60
CA VAL A 29 12.12 -3.02 10.36
C VAL A 29 12.42 -3.25 8.88
N ILE A 30 11.53 -2.83 7.97
CA ILE A 30 11.75 -2.93 6.51
C ILE A 30 12.99 -2.12 6.10
N TYR A 31 13.16 -0.93 6.63
CA TYR A 31 14.34 -0.08 6.37
C TYR A 31 15.62 -0.77 6.84
N ASN A 32 15.62 -1.35 8.04
CA ASN A 32 16.76 -2.10 8.56
C ASN A 32 17.07 -3.35 7.73
N ILE A 33 16.06 -4.03 7.19
CA ILE A 33 16.22 -5.16 6.26
C ILE A 33 16.78 -4.68 4.91
N LYS A 34 16.33 -3.52 4.41
CA LYS A 34 16.82 -2.93 3.15
C LYS A 34 18.26 -2.43 3.25
N ILE A 35 18.68 -1.89 4.38
CA ILE A 35 20.06 -1.39 4.60
C ILE A 35 21.02 -2.52 4.95
N ASN A 36 20.54 -3.51 5.70
CA ASN A 36 21.28 -4.73 5.97
C ASN A 36 20.61 -5.86 5.19
N PRO A 37 20.71 -5.89 3.84
CA PRO A 37 20.33 -7.09 3.14
C PRO A 37 21.24 -8.17 3.71
N ILE A 38 20.64 -9.05 4.52
CA ILE A 38 21.35 -10.22 4.99
C ILE A 38 21.78 -10.91 3.70
N ILE A 39 23.09 -11.10 3.59
CA ILE A 39 23.84 -11.78 2.52
C ILE A 39 23.22 -13.14 2.13
N THR A 40 22.27 -13.66 2.91
CA THR A 40 21.45 -14.84 2.63
C THR A 40 20.41 -14.69 1.51
N ALA A 41 20.16 -13.48 0.99
CA ALA A 41 19.08 -13.24 0.03
C ALA A 41 19.49 -13.20 -1.46
N ILE A 42 20.74 -13.54 -1.81
CA ILE A 42 21.10 -13.88 -3.19
C ILE A 42 20.87 -15.39 -3.35
N PRO A 43 19.79 -15.85 -4.01
CA PRO A 43 19.59 -17.25 -4.28
C PRO A 43 20.68 -17.71 -5.27
N ALA A 44 21.46 -18.70 -4.85
CA ALA A 44 22.39 -19.37 -5.73
C ALA A 44 21.65 -19.97 -6.95
N GLY A 45 22.27 -19.90 -8.13
CA GLY A 45 21.76 -20.50 -9.36
C GLY A 45 20.61 -19.75 -10.04
N ARG A 46 20.31 -18.50 -9.66
CA ARG A 46 19.32 -17.64 -10.37
C ARG A 46 19.92 -16.28 -10.70
N PHE A 47 19.48 -15.70 -11.81
CA PHE A 47 19.79 -14.32 -12.17
C PHE A 47 18.97 -13.37 -11.30
N GLN A 48 19.63 -12.50 -10.54
CA GLN A 48 19.00 -11.44 -9.78
C GLN A 48 19.20 -10.09 -10.47
N ILE A 49 18.11 -9.33 -10.58
CA ILE A 49 18.12 -7.96 -11.07
C ILE A 49 18.14 -7.04 -9.85
N PHE A 50 19.16 -6.18 -9.74
CA PHE A 50 19.20 -5.19 -8.66
C PHE A 50 18.16 -4.07 -8.87
N GLN A 51 17.74 -3.41 -7.78
CA GLN A 51 16.64 -2.43 -7.74
C GLN A 51 16.74 -1.28 -8.77
N ASN A 52 17.94 -1.00 -9.31
CA ASN A 52 18.13 -0.02 -10.38
C ASN A 52 17.88 -0.57 -11.80
N SER A 53 17.38 -1.80 -11.99
CA SER A 53 17.06 -2.43 -13.30
C SER A 53 18.20 -2.58 -14.31
N HIS A 54 19.37 -2.03 -14.04
CA HIS A 54 20.51 -1.97 -14.95
C HIS A 54 21.64 -2.92 -14.58
N THR A 55 21.54 -3.69 -13.48
CA THR A 55 22.57 -4.64 -13.08
C THR A 55 21.96 -6.00 -12.81
N VAL A 56 22.47 -7.02 -13.50
CA VAL A 56 22.11 -8.43 -13.28
C VAL A 56 23.29 -9.14 -12.66
N LEU A 57 23.05 -9.90 -11.60
CA LEU A 57 24.05 -10.70 -10.91
C LEU A 57 23.59 -12.15 -10.84
N PHE A 58 24.51 -13.05 -11.16
CA PHE A 58 24.36 -14.48 -11.05
C PHE A 58 25.53 -15.03 -10.26
N VAL A 59 25.21 -15.90 -9.32
CA VAL A 59 26.20 -16.60 -8.49
C VAL A 59 25.81 -18.07 -8.49
N GLU A 60 26.72 -18.95 -8.89
CA GLU A 60 26.44 -20.38 -8.96
C GLU A 60 26.33 -21.01 -7.58
N ASN A 61 27.24 -20.67 -6.67
CA ASN A 61 27.28 -21.22 -5.32
C ASN A 61 27.72 -20.18 -4.29
N ILE A 62 27.11 -20.25 -3.10
CA ILE A 62 27.39 -19.35 -1.98
C ILE A 62 27.72 -20.21 -0.76
N LYS A 63 28.92 -20.05 -0.21
CA LYS A 63 29.37 -20.72 1.01
C LYS A 63 29.95 -19.69 1.97
N HIS A 64 29.35 -19.53 3.15
CA HIS A 64 29.87 -18.64 4.22
C HIS A 64 30.30 -17.25 3.72
N ASN A 65 29.43 -16.55 2.97
CA ASN A 65 29.69 -15.22 2.38
C ASN A 65 30.79 -15.18 1.29
N LYS A 66 31.21 -16.34 0.78
CA LYS A 66 32.04 -16.46 -0.43
C LYS A 66 31.19 -16.92 -1.60
N PHE A 67 31.31 -16.22 -2.70
CA PHE A 67 30.70 -16.51 -3.98
C PHE A 67 31.66 -17.32 -4.84
N SER A 68 31.12 -18.28 -5.57
CA SER A 68 31.83 -19.05 -6.58
C SER A 68 31.15 -18.85 -7.92
N LYS A 69 31.96 -18.61 -8.97
CA LYS A 69 31.54 -18.32 -10.34
C LYS A 69 30.50 -17.21 -10.39
N VAL A 70 30.99 -15.98 -10.24
CA VAL A 70 30.17 -14.76 -10.29
C VAL A 70 30.10 -14.24 -11.70
N PHE A 71 28.89 -13.95 -12.16
CA PHE A 71 28.63 -13.28 -13.41
C PHE A 71 27.82 -12.01 -13.14
N LEU A 72 28.33 -10.88 -13.58
CA LEU A 72 27.70 -9.57 -13.37
C LEU A 72 27.59 -8.87 -14.73
N VAL A 73 26.40 -8.41 -15.08
CA VAL A 73 26.13 -7.63 -16.30
C VAL A 73 25.61 -6.27 -15.90
N GLN A 74 26.21 -5.22 -16.42
CA GLN A 74 25.74 -3.85 -16.30
C GLN A 74 25.22 -3.37 -17.65
N PHE A 75 23.93 -3.10 -17.71
CA PHE A 75 23.29 -2.45 -18.82
C PHE A 75 23.47 -0.93 -18.70
N PRO A 76 23.83 -0.25 -19.79
CA PRO A 76 23.99 1.19 -19.77
C PRO A 76 22.65 1.90 -19.54
N ILE A 77 22.67 2.96 -18.72
CA ILE A 77 21.51 3.82 -18.40
C ILE A 77 21.24 4.82 -19.53
N GLN A 78 22.26 5.17 -20.31
CA GLN A 78 22.20 6.07 -21.47
C GLN A 78 22.74 5.36 -22.71
N GLU A 79 22.26 5.74 -23.89
CA GLU A 79 22.66 5.14 -25.16
C GLU A 79 24.19 5.17 -25.39
N ASN A 80 24.91 6.10 -24.77
CA ASN A 80 26.34 6.30 -25.00
C ASN A 80 27.29 5.55 -24.05
N ILE A 81 26.79 4.67 -23.17
CA ILE A 81 27.60 3.96 -22.17
C ILE A 81 27.84 2.52 -22.62
N GLN A 82 29.08 2.04 -22.42
CA GLN A 82 29.52 0.69 -22.78
C GLN A 82 28.76 -0.35 -21.93
N SER A 83 28.25 -1.40 -22.57
CA SER A 83 27.75 -2.55 -21.83
C SER A 83 28.92 -3.33 -21.27
N ALA A 84 28.96 -3.51 -19.96
CA ALA A 84 30.03 -4.21 -19.27
C ALA A 84 29.52 -5.55 -18.73
N PHE A 85 30.30 -6.61 -18.92
CA PHE A 85 30.08 -7.88 -18.22
C PHE A 85 31.35 -8.33 -17.53
N ILE A 86 31.20 -8.82 -16.31
CA ILE A 86 32.28 -9.24 -15.42
C ILE A 86 32.06 -10.72 -15.11
N LEU A 87 33.11 -11.50 -15.32
CA LEU A 87 33.20 -12.92 -14.95
C LEU A 87 34.29 -13.06 -13.90
N ALA A 88 34.00 -13.68 -12.76
CA ALA A 88 34.99 -13.93 -11.72
C ALA A 88 34.87 -15.34 -11.13
N GLU A 89 36.00 -15.95 -10.80
CA GLU A 89 36.04 -17.29 -10.21
C GLU A 89 35.49 -17.30 -8.79
N SER A 90 35.84 -16.28 -8.00
CA SER A 90 35.38 -16.14 -6.63
C SER A 90 35.11 -14.69 -6.29
N GLY A 91 34.32 -14.47 -5.25
CA GLY A 91 34.10 -13.14 -4.70
C GLY A 91 33.61 -13.21 -3.27
N TYR A 92 33.61 -12.08 -2.59
CA TYR A 92 33.03 -11.94 -1.26
C TYR A 92 32.53 -10.51 -1.09
N ILE A 93 31.60 -10.33 -0.16
CA ILE A 93 31.11 -8.99 0.20
C ILE A 93 31.77 -8.58 1.50
N GLU A 94 32.34 -7.38 1.50
CA GLU A 94 32.86 -6.72 2.68
C GLU A 94 32.05 -5.46 2.97
N LYS A 95 31.78 -5.22 4.25
CA LYS A 95 31.12 -3.99 4.69
C LYS A 95 32.20 -2.93 4.87
N SER A 96 32.16 -1.87 4.07
CA SER A 96 33.05 -0.73 4.22
C SER A 96 32.67 0.10 5.45
N GLU A 97 33.63 0.82 6.01
CA GLU A 97 33.47 1.72 7.16
C GLU A 97 32.35 2.75 6.95
N ASN A 98 32.08 3.15 5.71
CA ASN A 98 31.04 4.11 5.33
C ASN A 98 29.63 3.51 5.19
N ALA A 99 29.36 2.35 5.78
CA ALA A 99 28.10 1.60 5.66
C ALA A 99 27.70 1.19 4.21
N SER A 100 28.58 1.40 3.24
CA SER A 100 28.45 0.90 1.88
C SER A 100 28.94 -0.54 1.79
N GLN A 101 28.24 -1.36 0.99
CA GLN A 101 28.64 -2.74 0.73
C GLN A 101 29.54 -2.77 -0.52
N VAL A 102 30.71 -3.39 -0.39
CA VAL A 102 31.66 -3.56 -1.49
C VAL A 102 31.70 -5.03 -1.86
N ILE A 103 31.46 -5.33 -3.13
CA ILE A 103 31.67 -6.68 -3.67
C ILE A 103 33.10 -6.73 -4.18
N ILE A 104 33.90 -7.63 -3.61
CA ILE A 104 35.27 -7.89 -4.04
C ILE A 104 35.25 -9.17 -4.86
N LEU A 105 35.64 -9.06 -6.12
CA LEU A 105 35.72 -10.17 -7.07
C LEU A 105 37.19 -10.52 -7.28
N ASN A 106 37.53 -11.79 -7.13
CA ASN A 106 38.88 -12.30 -7.26
C ASN A 106 39.01 -13.12 -8.55
N LYS A 107 40.06 -12.84 -9.31
CA LYS A 107 40.47 -13.49 -10.56
C LYS A 107 39.34 -13.56 -11.58
N GLY A 108 39.35 -12.60 -12.50
CA GLY A 108 38.30 -12.50 -13.48
C GLY A 108 38.64 -11.66 -14.68
N TYR A 109 37.63 -11.54 -15.54
CA TYR A 109 37.67 -10.83 -16.80
C TYR A 109 36.58 -9.78 -16.79
N HIS A 110 36.96 -8.54 -17.08
CA HIS A 110 36.04 -7.44 -17.31
C HIS A 110 35.99 -7.17 -18.81
N PHE A 111 34.82 -7.39 -19.39
CA PHE A 111 34.56 -7.15 -20.80
C PHE A 111 33.73 -5.89 -20.96
N GLU A 112 34.27 -4.91 -21.66
CA GLU A 112 33.56 -3.70 -22.03
C GLU A 112 33.29 -3.75 -23.53
N VAL A 113 32.01 -3.65 -23.90
CA VAL A 113 31.58 -3.67 -25.30
C VAL A 113 30.98 -2.32 -25.65
N ASN A 114 31.59 -1.65 -26.63
CA ASN A 114 31.01 -0.45 -27.22
C ASN A 114 30.18 -0.84 -28.45
N LYS A 115 28.86 -0.67 -28.37
CA LYS A 115 27.93 -1.02 -29.45
C LYS A 115 28.14 -0.20 -30.73
N PHE A 116 28.59 1.05 -30.62
CA PHE A 116 28.74 1.94 -31.78
C PHE A 116 30.05 1.72 -32.54
N LEU A 117 31.16 1.54 -31.81
CA LEU A 117 32.49 1.47 -32.41
C LEU A 117 32.90 0.03 -32.78
N LYS A 118 32.09 -1.00 -32.48
CA LYS A 118 32.44 -2.43 -32.61
C LYS A 118 33.76 -2.80 -31.93
N ASN A 119 34.14 -2.03 -30.91
CA ASN A 119 35.37 -2.25 -30.15
C ASN A 119 35.03 -2.97 -28.85
N PHE A 120 35.87 -3.94 -28.48
CA PHE A 120 35.80 -4.66 -27.22
C PHE A 120 37.10 -4.46 -26.44
N ARG A 121 36.99 -4.26 -25.13
CA ARG A 121 38.13 -4.23 -24.22
C ARG A 121 38.00 -5.37 -23.23
N ILE A 122 39.07 -6.16 -23.10
CA ILE A 122 39.16 -7.25 -22.13
C ILE A 122 40.22 -6.86 -21.12
N THR A 123 39.83 -6.76 -19.85
CA THR A 123 40.74 -6.47 -18.75
C THR A 123 40.79 -7.67 -17.82
N ASN A 124 41.98 -8.25 -17.66
CA ASN A 124 42.21 -9.30 -16.67
C ASN A 124 42.50 -8.63 -15.33
N PHE A 125 41.75 -8.99 -14.29
CA PHE A 125 41.94 -8.44 -12.95
C PHE A 125 42.23 -9.55 -11.95
N SER A 126 43.12 -9.25 -11.00
CA SER A 126 43.34 -10.07 -9.81
C SER A 126 42.28 -9.79 -8.75
N ASN A 127 42.07 -8.51 -8.42
CA ASN A 127 41.07 -8.03 -7.47
C ASN A 127 40.26 -6.91 -8.12
N PHE A 128 38.94 -7.06 -8.18
CA PHE A 128 38.03 -6.05 -8.68
C PHE A 128 37.07 -5.64 -7.57
N HIS A 129 37.08 -4.36 -7.24
CA HIS A 129 36.22 -3.77 -6.22
C HIS A 129 35.02 -3.12 -6.89
N ALA A 130 33.86 -3.78 -6.82
CA ALA A 130 32.60 -3.21 -7.27
C ALA A 130 31.93 -2.54 -6.07
N LEU A 131 31.82 -1.21 -6.11
CA LEU A 131 31.00 -0.46 -5.16
C LEU A 131 29.53 -0.72 -5.48
N VAL A 132 28.83 -1.43 -4.61
CA VAL A 132 27.37 -1.43 -4.65
C VAL A 132 26.96 -0.15 -3.95
N HIS A 133 26.76 0.91 -4.74
CA HIS A 133 26.12 2.12 -4.27
C HIS A 133 24.68 1.78 -3.90
N TYR A 134 24.47 1.27 -2.69
CA TYR A 134 23.23 1.52 -2.00
C TYR A 134 23.25 3.01 -1.73
N GLN A 135 22.49 3.76 -2.51
CA GLN A 135 22.16 5.12 -2.13
C GLN A 135 21.56 5.00 -0.73
N HIS A 136 22.33 5.44 0.25
CA HIS A 136 21.81 6.00 1.48
C HIS A 136 21.01 7.23 1.03
N LYS A 137 19.85 6.99 0.41
CA LYS A 137 18.78 7.96 0.48
C LYS A 137 18.56 8.01 1.98
N GLU A 138 19.12 9.05 2.61
CA GLU A 138 18.60 9.62 3.83
C GLU A 138 17.11 9.38 3.85
N LYS A 139 16.58 9.03 5.02
CA LYS A 139 15.18 8.78 5.33
C LYS A 139 14.29 9.93 4.85
N LYS A 140 14.20 10.13 3.53
CA LYS A 140 13.24 10.95 2.86
C LYS A 140 11.98 10.16 3.10
N PRO A 141 11.01 10.73 3.82
CA PRO A 141 9.71 10.10 3.91
C PRO A 141 9.33 9.77 2.47
N ASP A 142 9.12 8.48 2.20
CA ASP A 142 8.65 8.05 0.90
C ASP A 142 7.43 8.95 0.63
N PRO A 143 7.40 9.74 -0.45
CA PRO A 143 6.31 10.68 -0.71
C PRO A 143 4.95 9.96 -0.87
N ASN A 144 4.92 8.63 -0.78
CA ASN A 144 3.72 7.80 -0.71
C ASN A 144 3.43 7.15 0.67
N ASN A 145 4.33 7.20 1.67
CA ASN A 145 4.10 6.60 3.00
C ASN A 145 3.54 7.62 4.00
N PHE A 146 2.31 8.07 3.76
CA PHE A 146 1.58 8.95 4.70
C PHE A 146 1.00 8.19 5.90
N ASP A 147 0.98 6.86 5.87
CA ASP A 147 0.57 5.96 6.96
C ASP A 147 1.36 6.22 8.27
N GLU A 148 2.57 6.78 8.18
CA GLU A 148 3.43 7.07 9.35
C GLU A 148 3.14 8.42 10.02
N ALA A 149 2.40 9.29 9.33
CA ALA A 149 2.24 10.68 9.74
C ALA A 149 1.47 10.78 11.06
N ASP A 150 2.03 11.60 11.95
CA ASP A 150 1.36 11.98 13.18
C ASP A 150 0.16 12.89 12.88
N ILE A 151 -0.90 12.79 13.67
CA ILE A 151 -2.12 13.60 13.44
C ILE A 151 -1.81 15.10 13.48
N MET A 152 -0.90 15.50 14.35
CA MET A 152 -0.51 16.91 14.47
C MET A 152 0.21 17.42 13.20
N LYS A 153 0.94 16.54 12.51
CA LYS A 153 1.53 16.84 11.19
C LYS A 153 0.49 16.78 10.08
N LEU A 154 -0.51 15.90 10.18
CA LEU A 154 -1.62 15.79 9.22
C LEU A 154 -2.49 17.05 9.15
N PHE A 155 -2.64 17.78 10.25
CA PHE A 155 -3.39 19.05 10.29
C PHE A 155 -2.61 20.27 9.74
N SER A 156 -1.28 20.21 9.71
CA SER A 156 -0.42 21.36 9.40
C SER A 156 0.00 21.43 7.94
N ASP A 157 -0.08 20.32 7.21
CA ASP A 157 0.39 20.22 5.83
C ASP A 157 -0.78 20.26 4.83
N ASN A 158 -0.61 21.03 3.76
CA ASN A 158 -1.63 21.28 2.74
C ASN A 158 -1.59 20.29 1.57
N ASN A 159 -0.73 19.27 1.63
CA ASN A 159 -0.67 18.24 0.60
C ASN A 159 -2.01 17.47 0.52
N PRO A 160 -2.62 17.32 -0.69
CA PRO A 160 -3.89 16.60 -0.86
C PRO A 160 -3.87 15.17 -0.33
N LEU A 161 -2.72 14.49 -0.41
CA LEU A 161 -2.53 13.11 0.06
C LEU A 161 -2.62 13.02 1.58
N ILE A 162 -2.02 13.99 2.27
CA ILE A 162 -2.03 14.09 3.73
C ILE A 162 -3.46 14.40 4.22
N ARG A 163 -4.17 15.30 3.55
CA ARG A 163 -5.57 15.59 3.87
C ARG A 163 -6.48 14.38 3.69
N ALA A 164 -6.26 13.58 2.65
CA ALA A 164 -7.05 12.37 2.44
C ALA A 164 -6.82 11.31 3.53
N GLU A 165 -5.59 11.13 4.03
CA GLU A 165 -5.33 10.28 5.19
C GLU A 165 -6.10 10.75 6.43
N LEU A 166 -6.13 12.06 6.68
CA LEU A 166 -6.90 12.63 7.79
C LEU A 166 -8.40 12.30 7.65
N HIS A 167 -8.97 12.57 6.47
CA HIS A 167 -10.38 12.30 6.21
C HIS A 167 -10.71 10.81 6.26
N TRP A 168 -9.84 9.94 5.74
CA TRP A 168 -9.95 8.49 5.85
C TRP A 168 -10.05 8.05 7.31
N ARG A 169 -9.13 8.53 8.15
CA ARG A 169 -9.09 8.23 9.58
C ARG A 169 -10.37 8.68 10.30
N LEU A 170 -10.87 9.86 9.96
CA LEU A 170 -12.11 10.42 10.51
C LEU A 170 -13.33 9.58 10.07
N ILE A 171 -13.41 9.22 8.78
CA ILE A 171 -14.49 8.40 8.23
C ILE A 171 -14.52 7.02 8.85
N ILE A 172 -13.37 6.38 9.14
CA ILE A 172 -13.35 5.11 9.87
C ILE A 172 -14.04 5.24 11.23
N VAL A 173 -13.75 6.30 11.99
CA VAL A 173 -14.39 6.51 13.30
C VAL A 173 -15.88 6.81 13.15
N CYS A 174 -16.25 7.67 12.20
CA CYS A 174 -17.66 7.98 11.90
C CYS A 174 -18.43 6.76 11.39
N SER A 175 -17.78 5.85 10.66
CA SER A 175 -18.40 4.66 10.09
C SER A 175 -18.96 3.73 11.17
N VAL A 176 -18.37 3.71 12.36
CA VAL A 176 -18.87 2.95 13.52
C VAL A 176 -20.29 3.39 13.88
N PHE A 177 -20.56 4.70 13.87
CA PHE A 177 -21.91 5.21 14.14
C PHE A 177 -22.87 4.94 12.99
N ILE A 178 -22.44 5.18 11.75
CA ILE A 178 -23.25 4.97 10.55
C ILE A 178 -23.70 3.50 10.47
N MET A 179 -22.76 2.57 10.64
CA MET A 179 -23.05 1.14 10.62
C MET A 179 -23.89 0.70 11.81
N ALA A 180 -23.69 1.27 13.00
CA ALA A 180 -24.57 1.00 14.13
C ALA A 180 -26.02 1.45 13.88
N ILE A 181 -26.24 2.56 13.17
CA ILE A 181 -27.59 3.02 12.80
C ILE A 181 -28.22 2.08 11.77
N ILE A 182 -27.47 1.65 10.76
CA ILE A 182 -27.94 0.74 9.70
C ILE A 182 -28.21 -0.68 10.23
N ALA A 183 -27.37 -1.18 11.14
CA ALA A 183 -27.45 -2.54 11.66
C ALA A 183 -28.71 -2.81 12.49
N VAL A 184 -29.23 -1.80 13.20
CA VAL A 184 -30.42 -1.94 14.08
C VAL A 184 -31.68 -2.36 13.31
N PRO A 185 -32.13 -1.68 12.25
CA PRO A 185 -33.32 -2.12 11.50
C PRO A 185 -33.07 -3.43 10.72
N LEU A 186 -31.83 -3.70 10.31
CA LEU A 186 -31.47 -4.91 9.58
C LEU A 186 -31.29 -6.15 10.47
N SER A 187 -31.24 -5.99 11.80
CA SER A 187 -31.12 -7.13 12.72
C SER A 187 -32.44 -7.89 12.93
N VAL A 188 -33.53 -7.47 12.29
CA VAL A 188 -34.82 -8.18 12.38
C VAL A 188 -34.73 -9.48 11.59
N ILE A 189 -34.67 -10.59 12.32
CA ILE A 189 -34.54 -11.93 11.74
C ILE A 189 -35.94 -12.51 11.54
N ASN A 190 -36.23 -12.98 10.33
CA ASN A 190 -37.39 -13.82 10.07
C ASN A 190 -37.01 -15.26 10.44
N PRO A 191 -37.64 -15.90 11.44
CA PRO A 191 -37.24 -17.23 11.94
C PRO A 191 -37.32 -18.36 10.88
N ARG A 192 -37.90 -18.07 9.71
CA ARG A 192 -37.99 -18.97 8.55
C ARG A 192 -36.73 -19.01 7.69
N TYR A 193 -35.94 -17.92 7.69
CA TYR A 193 -34.69 -17.82 6.96
C TYR A 193 -33.57 -17.90 8.01
N GLY A 194 -32.69 -18.90 7.92
CA GLY A 194 -31.64 -19.12 8.93
C GLY A 194 -30.88 -17.84 9.29
N GLN A 195 -30.44 -17.74 10.55
CA GLN A 195 -29.85 -16.53 11.15
C GLN A 195 -28.79 -15.85 10.24
N ILE A 196 -27.93 -16.65 9.62
CA ILE A 196 -26.84 -16.18 8.74
C ILE A 196 -27.39 -15.50 7.47
N LEU A 197 -28.45 -16.05 6.87
CA LEU A 197 -29.04 -15.52 5.65
C LEU A 197 -29.74 -14.18 5.89
N SER A 198 -30.28 -13.99 7.09
CA SER A 198 -30.89 -12.72 7.50
C SER A 198 -29.85 -11.61 7.75
N MET A 199 -28.60 -11.96 8.07
CA MET A 199 -27.51 -10.98 8.27
C MET A 199 -26.77 -10.60 6.98
N LEU A 200 -26.94 -11.40 5.92
CA LEU A 200 -26.24 -11.24 4.64
C LEU A 200 -26.43 -9.84 4.01
N PRO A 201 -27.63 -9.22 4.00
CA PRO A 201 -27.80 -7.87 3.47
C PRO A 201 -27.00 -6.81 4.23
N ALA A 202 -26.91 -6.94 5.56
CA ALA A 202 -26.13 -6.02 6.40
C ALA A 202 -24.62 -6.19 6.14
N MET A 203 -24.14 -7.44 6.01
CA MET A 203 -22.75 -7.71 5.67
C MET A 203 -22.37 -7.18 4.30
N LEU A 204 -23.24 -7.34 3.29
CA LEU A 204 -23.03 -6.80 1.95
C LEU A 204 -22.95 -5.27 1.94
N LEU A 205 -23.83 -4.59 2.68
CA LEU A 205 -23.80 -3.13 2.80
C LEU A 205 -22.49 -2.66 3.45
N TYR A 206 -22.04 -3.34 4.50
CA TYR A 206 -20.75 -3.05 5.13
C TYR A 206 -19.57 -3.28 4.19
N LEU A 207 -19.57 -4.41 3.46
CA LEU A 207 -18.52 -4.73 2.50
C LEU A 207 -18.47 -3.70 1.37
N MET A 208 -19.63 -3.32 0.80
CA MET A 208 -19.70 -2.27 -0.22
C MET A 208 -19.16 -0.95 0.32
N PHE A 209 -19.58 -0.53 1.52
CA PHE A 209 -19.09 0.72 2.12
C PHE A 209 -17.56 0.71 2.22
N PHE A 210 -17.00 -0.35 2.79
CA PHE A 210 -15.56 -0.47 2.98
C PHE A 210 -14.79 -0.50 1.65
N LEU A 211 -15.32 -1.17 0.63
CA LEU A 211 -14.72 -1.20 -0.69
C LEU A 211 -14.77 0.16 -1.39
N LEU A 212 -15.90 0.86 -1.36
CA LEU A 212 -16.04 2.19 -1.96
C LEU A 212 -15.07 3.19 -1.32
N GLU A 213 -15.01 3.21 0.00
CA GLU A 213 -14.09 4.04 0.76
C GLU A 213 -12.63 3.72 0.41
N SER A 214 -12.25 2.43 0.38
CA SER A 214 -10.90 1.99 0.04
C SER A 214 -10.49 2.40 -1.39
N LEU A 215 -11.43 2.30 -2.35
CA LEU A 215 -11.23 2.75 -3.72
C LEU A 215 -11.01 4.26 -3.79
N MET A 216 -11.78 5.06 -3.03
CA MET A 216 -11.58 6.50 -2.99
C MET A 216 -10.21 6.86 -2.41
N ARG A 217 -9.81 6.24 -1.29
CA ARG A 217 -8.46 6.44 -0.71
C ARG A 217 -7.35 6.13 -1.73
N SER A 218 -7.47 5.01 -2.46
CA SER A 218 -6.52 4.63 -3.50
C SER A 218 -6.49 5.63 -4.67
N ASN A 219 -7.62 6.22 -5.03
CA ASN A 219 -7.69 7.20 -6.12
C ASN A 219 -7.11 8.57 -5.74
N VAL A 220 -7.11 8.97 -4.46
CA VAL A 220 -6.39 10.17 -4.00
C VAL A 220 -4.91 10.07 -4.38
N SER A 221 -4.30 8.88 -4.21
CA SER A 221 -2.88 8.65 -4.49
C SER A 221 -2.48 8.86 -5.96
N LYS A 222 -3.46 8.95 -6.86
CA LYS A 222 -3.25 9.05 -8.31
C LYS A 222 -3.60 10.44 -8.86
N ASP A 223 -3.84 11.45 -8.02
CA ASP A 223 -4.20 12.83 -8.39
C ASP A 223 -5.40 12.96 -9.34
N LYS A 224 -6.27 11.95 -9.42
CA LYS A 224 -7.29 11.88 -10.47
C LYS A 224 -8.68 12.40 -10.11
N LEU A 225 -8.95 12.80 -8.86
CA LEU A 225 -10.26 13.31 -8.40
C LEU A 225 -10.11 14.17 -7.13
N ASP A 226 -11.06 15.08 -6.87
CA ASP A 226 -11.31 15.67 -5.54
C ASP A 226 -11.85 14.59 -4.59
N ALA A 227 -11.03 13.57 -4.33
CA ALA A 227 -11.44 12.36 -3.64
C ALA A 227 -11.90 12.64 -2.20
N ILE A 228 -11.44 13.72 -1.58
CA ILE A 228 -11.93 14.18 -0.27
C ILE A 228 -13.45 14.42 -0.31
N PHE A 229 -13.94 15.08 -1.36
CA PHE A 229 -15.37 15.37 -1.50
C PHE A 229 -16.18 14.08 -1.62
N TRP A 230 -15.76 13.17 -2.51
CA TRP A 230 -16.43 11.89 -2.74
C TRP A 230 -16.45 10.97 -1.51
N MET A 231 -15.39 10.97 -0.69
CA MET A 231 -15.36 10.19 0.55
C MET A 231 -16.48 10.62 1.52
N TRP A 232 -16.67 11.93 1.69
CA TRP A 232 -17.77 12.42 2.54
C TRP A 232 -19.14 12.18 1.91
N GLU A 233 -19.28 12.27 0.59
CA GLU A 233 -20.53 11.95 -0.09
C GLU A 233 -20.96 10.49 0.15
N ILE A 234 -20.03 9.54 0.09
CA ILE A 234 -20.30 8.13 0.37
C ILE A 234 -20.76 7.95 1.82
N ALA A 235 -20.04 8.52 2.79
CA ALA A 235 -20.41 8.47 4.20
C ALA A 235 -21.80 9.08 4.45
N LEU A 236 -22.11 10.22 3.83
CA LEU A 236 -23.39 10.91 3.97
C LEU A 236 -24.53 10.12 3.31
N PHE A 237 -24.29 9.51 2.15
CA PHE A 237 -25.24 8.63 1.48
C PHE A 237 -25.62 7.42 2.34
N TYR A 238 -24.63 6.77 2.96
CA TYR A 238 -24.88 5.65 3.88
C TYR A 238 -25.61 6.10 5.15
N LEU A 239 -25.27 7.26 5.70
CA LEU A 239 -25.99 7.85 6.83
C LEU A 239 -27.47 8.07 6.46
N LEU A 240 -27.73 8.60 5.26
CA LEU A 240 -29.08 8.83 4.75
C LEU A 240 -29.87 7.53 4.61
N ILE A 241 -29.25 6.46 4.08
CA ILE A 241 -29.86 5.12 4.04
C ILE A 241 -30.21 4.64 5.46
N GLY A 242 -29.30 4.76 6.41
CA GLY A 242 -29.54 4.37 7.80
C GLY A 242 -30.71 5.12 8.44
N LEU A 243 -30.81 6.43 8.20
CA LEU A 243 -31.92 7.25 8.67
C LEU A 243 -33.25 6.84 8.01
N ILE A 244 -33.25 6.61 6.69
CA ILE A 244 -34.46 6.15 5.98
C ILE A 244 -34.92 4.80 6.55
N LEU A 245 -34.02 3.83 6.72
CA LEU A 245 -34.37 2.52 7.25
C LEU A 245 -34.97 2.59 8.66
N ASN A 246 -34.40 3.43 9.52
CA ASN A 246 -34.89 3.60 10.89
C ASN A 246 -36.24 4.33 10.93
N THR A 247 -36.39 5.38 10.13
CA THR A 247 -37.61 6.20 10.10
C THR A 247 -38.76 5.54 9.31
N SER A 248 -38.49 4.56 8.45
CA SER A 248 -39.50 3.85 7.66
C SER A 248 -40.55 3.12 8.52
N HIS A 249 -40.20 2.74 9.75
CA HIS A 249 -41.12 2.11 10.69
C HIS A 249 -41.93 3.11 11.52
N THR A 250 -41.66 4.41 11.40
CA THR A 250 -42.37 5.45 12.15
C THR A 250 -43.67 5.87 11.45
N LEU A 251 -44.69 6.21 12.25
CA LEU A 251 -46.04 6.61 11.80
C LEU A 251 -46.09 7.70 10.69
N PRO A 252 -45.26 8.76 10.69
CA PRO A 252 -45.35 9.81 9.66
C PRO A 252 -44.95 9.33 8.27
N ILE A 253 -43.90 8.52 8.14
CA ILE A 253 -43.44 8.01 6.83
C ILE A 253 -44.38 6.94 6.29
N ARG A 254 -44.98 6.11 7.16
CA ARG A 254 -46.03 5.18 6.74
C ARG A 254 -47.22 5.91 6.12
N ARG A 255 -47.60 7.09 6.65
CA ARG A 255 -48.64 7.94 6.04
C ARG A 255 -48.22 8.47 4.66
N ILE A 256 -46.97 8.90 4.50
CA ILE A 256 -46.44 9.37 3.20
C ILE A 256 -46.38 8.25 2.17
N ILE A 257 -45.91 7.05 2.55
CA ILE A 257 -45.87 5.88 1.66
C ILE A 257 -47.28 5.44 1.25
N VAL A 258 -48.23 5.42 2.19
CA VAL A 258 -49.64 5.12 1.88
C VAL A 258 -50.24 6.20 0.98
N PHE A 259 -49.92 7.48 1.23
CA PHE A 259 -50.37 8.59 0.39
C PHE A 259 -49.82 8.49 -1.03
N LEU A 260 -48.52 8.27 -1.21
CA LEU A 260 -47.88 8.05 -2.51
C LEU A 260 -48.45 6.83 -3.24
N LYS A 261 -48.67 5.71 -2.53
CA LYS A 261 -49.28 4.51 -3.10
C LYS A 261 -50.74 4.74 -3.52
N SER A 262 -51.48 5.56 -2.76
CA SER A 262 -52.85 5.98 -3.10
C SER A 262 -52.91 6.97 -4.27
N TRP A 263 -51.87 7.81 -4.42
CA TRP A 263 -51.75 8.77 -5.51
C TRP A 263 -51.38 8.04 -6.82
N TYR A 264 -50.39 7.14 -6.76
CA TYR A 264 -50.01 6.30 -7.89
C TYR A 264 -51.18 5.44 -8.41
N ARG A 265 -51.97 4.82 -7.51
CA ARG A 265 -53.19 4.09 -7.91
C ARG A 265 -54.25 4.99 -8.53
N ARG A 266 -54.39 6.24 -8.07
CA ARG A 266 -55.35 7.19 -8.65
C ARG A 266 -54.95 7.62 -10.06
N VAL A 267 -53.66 7.81 -10.31
CA VAL A 267 -53.12 8.17 -11.63
C VAL A 267 -53.19 7.00 -12.61
N ASN A 268 -53.01 5.76 -12.12
CA ASN A 268 -53.01 4.58 -13.00
C ASN A 268 -54.40 3.94 -13.23
N ASN A 269 -55.41 4.31 -12.44
CA ASN A 269 -56.82 3.89 -12.62
C ASN A 269 -57.66 4.92 -13.37
N SER A 270 -57.05 6.00 -13.89
CA SER A 270 -57.72 7.05 -14.68
C SER A 270 -57.41 6.96 -16.18
N VAL A 271 -57.06 5.76 -16.66
CA VAL A 271 -56.94 5.36 -18.07
C VAL A 271 -57.79 4.11 -18.26
#